data_AF-A0A126R9B3-F1
#
_entry.id   AF-A0A126R9B3-F1
#
_cell.length_a   1.000
_cell.length_b   1.000
_cell.length_c   1.000
_cell.angle_alpha   90.00
_cell.angle_beta   90.00
_cell.angle_gamma   90.00
#
_symmetry.space_group_name_H-M   'P 1'
#
loop_
_entity.id
_entity.type
_entity.pdbx_description
1 polymer ?
#
loop_
_entity_poly.entity_id
_entity_poly.type
_entity_poly.pdbx_seq_one_letter_code
_entity_poly.pdbx_strand_id
1 'polypeptide(L)'
;MTTITTVRNKVVTDEPEADDVMVYVGWTGPSDTPGVLRSFATRYMPISEYQAAVDWAVGMADQMAHPLYVVPLSHNDIFRTGRWTPFRDFIAGMNDQEGGELRRIVVTTAAEVMRDCEDAEIRADMFDVLRQLKVTYES
;
A
#
# COMPACT_ATOMS: atom_id res chain seq x y z
N MET A 1 -9.42 4.52 14.66
CA MET A 1 -10.70 4.02 14.11
C MET A 1 -11.87 4.93 14.45
N THR A 2 -12.34 5.65 13.43
CA THR A 2 -13.48 6.56 13.41
C THR A 2 -14.66 5.88 12.71
N THR A 3 -15.88 6.05 13.25
CA THR A 3 -17.11 5.56 12.64
C THR A 3 -18.04 6.73 12.34
N ILE A 4 -18.39 6.90 11.06
CA ILE A 4 -19.34 7.90 10.58
C ILE A 4 -20.66 7.19 10.32
N THR A 5 -21.69 7.52 11.11
CA THR A 5 -23.03 6.90 10.97
C THR A 5 -23.86 7.71 9.98
N THR A 6 -24.46 7.03 9.01
CA THR A 6 -25.43 7.60 8.05
C THR A 6 -26.84 7.18 8.43
N VAL A 7 -27.86 7.47 7.60
CA VAL A 7 -29.26 7.22 7.95
C VAL A 7 -29.56 5.73 8.13
N ARG A 8 -28.89 4.85 7.36
CA ARG A 8 -29.16 3.41 7.30
C ARG A 8 -27.92 2.55 7.45
N ASN A 9 -26.73 3.14 7.44
CA ASN A 9 -25.47 2.40 7.43
C ASN A 9 -24.36 3.20 8.11
N LYS A 10 -23.10 2.80 7.90
CA LYS A 10 -21.93 3.48 8.43
C LYS A 10 -20.71 3.34 7.52
N VAL A 11 -19.82 4.31 7.65
CA VAL A 11 -18.46 4.29 7.12
C VAL A 11 -17.50 4.14 8.28
N VAL A 12 -16.54 3.23 8.17
CA VAL A 12 -15.47 3.02 9.13
C VAL A 12 -14.16 3.44 8.48
N THR A 13 -13.34 4.19 9.19
CA THR A 13 -12.05 4.64 8.67
C THR A 13 -11.06 4.87 9.81
N ASP A 14 -9.77 4.85 9.50
CA ASP A 14 -8.73 5.36 10.38
C ASP A 14 -8.28 6.74 9.88
N GLU A 15 -7.84 7.60 10.80
CA GLU A 15 -7.20 8.86 10.41
C GLU A 15 -5.86 8.53 9.73
N PRO A 16 -5.52 9.21 8.62
CA PRO A 16 -4.23 8.99 7.97
C PRO A 16 -3.05 9.24 8.92
N GLU A 17 -2.11 8.31 8.94
CA GLU A 17 -0.81 8.47 9.57
C GLU A 17 0.17 9.16 8.61
N ALA A 18 1.30 9.65 9.16
CA ALA A 18 2.25 10.45 8.39
C ALA A 18 2.94 9.67 7.25
N ASP A 19 3.01 8.34 7.35
CA ASP A 19 3.62 7.43 6.37
C ASP A 19 2.60 6.76 5.44
N ASP A 20 1.31 7.07 5.60
CA ASP A 20 0.29 6.62 4.66
C ASP A 20 0.50 7.27 3.30
N VAL A 21 0.39 6.48 2.24
CA VAL A 21 0.68 6.91 0.87
C VAL A 21 -0.46 6.63 -0.10
N MET A 22 -1.35 5.71 0.26
CA MET A 22 -2.50 5.35 -0.54
C MET A 22 -3.76 5.25 0.29
N VAL A 23 -4.91 5.36 -0.37
CA VAL A 23 -6.23 5.09 0.20
C VAL A 23 -7.05 4.25 -0.78
N TYR A 24 -7.90 3.37 -0.25
CA TYR A 24 -8.98 2.74 -1.01
C TYR A 24 -10.24 2.60 -0.16
N VAL A 25 -11.39 2.39 -0.81
CA VAL A 25 -12.64 2.06 -0.11
C VAL A 25 -12.97 0.60 -0.35
N GLY A 26 -13.10 -0.18 0.72
CA GLY A 26 -13.46 -1.60 0.71
C GLY A 26 -14.83 -1.86 1.30
N TRP A 27 -15.51 -2.91 0.83
CA TRP A 27 -16.77 -3.38 1.41
C TRP A 27 -16.97 -4.87 1.11
N THR A 28 -17.91 -5.51 1.81
CA THR A 28 -18.36 -6.86 1.49
C THR A 28 -19.73 -6.82 0.82
N GLY A 29 -19.98 -7.76 -0.08
CA GLY A 29 -21.26 -7.89 -0.77
C GLY A 29 -21.51 -9.31 -1.26
N PRO A 30 -22.69 -9.58 -1.83
CA PRO A 30 -23.00 -10.89 -2.40
C PRO A 30 -21.96 -11.32 -3.44
N SER A 31 -21.58 -12.60 -3.41
CA SER A 31 -20.80 -13.24 -4.46
C SER A 31 -21.69 -14.06 -5.39
N ASP A 32 -21.11 -14.61 -6.46
CA ASP A 32 -21.80 -15.53 -7.37
C ASP A 32 -22.19 -16.86 -6.70
N THR A 33 -21.60 -17.16 -5.53
CA THR A 33 -21.95 -18.32 -4.72
C THR A 33 -22.97 -17.93 -3.65
N PRO A 34 -24.17 -18.54 -3.63
CA PRO A 34 -25.19 -18.25 -2.62
C PRO A 34 -24.67 -18.42 -1.19
N GLY A 35 -24.94 -17.44 -0.34
CA GLY A 35 -24.52 -17.44 1.07
C GLY A 35 -23.05 -17.07 1.31
N VAL A 36 -22.27 -16.82 0.26
CA VAL A 36 -20.87 -16.38 0.38
C VAL A 36 -20.77 -14.89 0.09
N LEU A 37 -20.16 -14.16 1.02
CA LEU A 37 -19.80 -12.75 0.83
C LEU A 37 -18.43 -12.65 0.18
N ARG A 38 -18.31 -11.74 -0.79
CA ARG A 38 -17.05 -11.37 -1.43
C ARG A 38 -16.64 -9.97 -0.99
N SER A 39 -15.33 -9.77 -0.87
CA SER A 39 -14.75 -8.44 -0.67
C SER A 39 -14.60 -7.71 -2.00
N PHE A 40 -15.01 -6.45 -2.02
CA PHE A 40 -14.89 -5.50 -3.11
C PHE A 40 -14.06 -4.31 -2.65
N ALA A 41 -13.40 -3.65 -3.60
CA ALA A 41 -12.64 -2.46 -3.33
C ALA A 41 -12.63 -1.54 -4.56
N THR A 42 -12.53 -0.23 -4.33
CA THR A 42 -12.14 0.71 -5.37
C THR A 42 -10.67 0.49 -5.79
N ARG A 43 -10.22 1.18 -6.84
CA ARG A 43 -8.79 1.33 -7.09
C ARG A 43 -8.10 2.03 -5.91
N TYR A 44 -6.80 1.79 -5.75
CA TYR A 44 -5.96 2.60 -4.89
C TYR A 44 -5.81 4.00 -5.47
N MET A 45 -5.88 5.00 -4.60
CA MET A 45 -5.68 6.41 -4.91
C MET A 45 -4.57 6.98 -4.00
N PRO A 46 -3.90 8.07 -4.39
CA PRO A 46 -2.95 8.75 -3.50
C PRO A 46 -3.61 9.15 -2.17
N ILE A 47 -2.86 9.16 -1.06
CA ILE A 47 -3.41 9.53 0.26
C ILE A 47 -3.98 10.97 0.29
N SER A 48 -3.52 11.85 -0.60
CA SER A 48 -4.09 13.20 -0.78
C SER A 48 -5.58 13.20 -1.14
N GLU A 49 -6.10 12.08 -1.66
CA GLU A 49 -7.51 11.87 -1.98
C GLU A 49 -8.32 11.27 -0.82
N TYR A 50 -7.74 11.15 0.38
CA TYR A 50 -8.40 10.54 1.54
C TYR A 50 -9.77 11.15 1.82
N GLN A 51 -9.87 12.47 1.93
CA GLN A 51 -11.14 13.12 2.24
C GLN A 51 -12.17 12.90 1.12
N ALA A 52 -11.76 12.94 -0.14
CA ALA A 52 -12.64 12.64 -1.27
C ALA A 52 -13.15 11.20 -1.24
N ALA A 53 -12.31 10.25 -0.79
CA ALA A 53 -12.71 8.86 -0.58
C ALA A 53 -13.72 8.72 0.57
N VAL A 54 -13.53 9.45 1.68
CA VAL A 54 -14.48 9.51 2.81
C VAL A 54 -15.82 10.08 2.35
N ASP A 55 -15.81 11.22 1.66
CA ASP A 55 -17.03 11.89 1.21
C ASP A 55 -17.83 11.01 0.25
N TRP A 56 -17.15 10.35 -0.69
CA TRP A 56 -17.76 9.38 -1.59
C TRP A 56 -18.36 8.19 -0.81
N ALA A 57 -17.62 7.63 0.15
CA ALA A 57 -18.09 6.49 0.93
C ALA A 57 -19.33 6.85 1.76
N VAL A 58 -19.35 8.05 2.37
CA VAL A 58 -20.51 8.56 3.11
C VAL A 58 -21.71 8.75 2.19
N GLY A 59 -21.50 9.31 0.99
CA GLY A 59 -22.56 9.48 -0.02
C GLY A 59 -23.15 8.15 -0.52
N MET A 60 -22.37 7.07 -0.50
CA MET A 60 -22.80 5.75 -0.92
C MET A 60 -23.38 4.88 0.21
N ALA A 61 -23.03 5.16 1.47
CA ALA A 61 -23.30 4.26 2.60
C ALA A 61 -24.76 3.83 2.72
N ASP A 62 -25.70 4.76 2.55
CA ASP A 62 -27.14 4.47 2.68
C ASP A 62 -27.72 3.63 1.54
N GLN A 63 -26.98 3.46 0.44
CA GLN A 63 -27.36 2.59 -0.68
C GLN A 63 -26.78 1.18 -0.56
N MET A 64 -25.85 0.96 0.37
CA MET A 64 -25.15 -0.30 0.54
C MET A 64 -25.79 -1.15 1.65
N ALA A 65 -25.77 -2.47 1.47
CA ALA A 65 -26.27 -3.42 2.48
C ALA A 65 -25.30 -3.64 3.65
N HIS A 66 -24.02 -3.32 3.46
CA HIS A 66 -22.95 -3.50 4.43
C HIS A 66 -22.13 -2.21 4.58
N PRO A 67 -21.45 -2.01 5.72
CA PRO A 67 -20.56 -0.86 5.92
C PRO A 67 -19.48 -0.73 4.86
N LEU A 68 -19.07 0.49 4.59
CA LEU A 68 -17.86 0.78 3.81
C LEU A 68 -16.69 1.06 4.74
N TYR A 69 -15.50 0.67 4.29
CA TYR A 69 -14.25 0.86 5.00
C TYR A 69 -13.34 1.74 4.15
N VAL A 70 -13.02 2.94 4.61
CA VAL A 70 -12.02 3.79 3.96
C VAL A 70 -10.68 3.52 4.64
N VAL A 71 -9.77 2.92 3.89
CA VAL A 71 -8.54 2.34 4.42
C VAL A 71 -7.35 3.13 3.87
N PRO A 72 -6.75 4.03 4.67
CA PRO A 72 -5.44 4.55 4.36
C PRO A 72 -4.38 3.44 4.55
N LEU A 73 -3.30 3.50 3.78
CA LEU A 73 -2.27 2.48 3.76
C LEU A 73 -0.88 3.11 3.62
N SER A 74 0.03 2.66 4.47
CA SER A 74 1.47 2.88 4.32
C SER A 74 2.06 1.94 3.27
N HIS A 75 3.27 2.25 2.80
CA HIS A 75 4.04 1.32 1.97
C HIS A 75 4.22 -0.05 2.66
N ASN A 76 4.43 -0.05 3.98
CA ASN A 76 4.66 -1.27 4.74
C ASN A 76 3.39 -2.14 4.82
N ASP A 77 2.21 -1.53 4.96
CA ASP A 77 0.94 -2.27 4.96
C ASP A 77 0.69 -2.92 3.61
N ILE A 78 0.95 -2.18 2.52
CA ILE A 78 0.89 -2.71 1.16
C ILE A 78 1.74 -3.97 1.06
N PHE A 79 3.02 -3.92 1.45
CA PHE A 79 3.93 -5.07 1.43
C PHE A 79 3.49 -6.26 2.30
N ARG A 80 2.76 -6.00 3.39
CA ARG A 80 2.31 -7.04 4.33
C ARG A 80 1.00 -7.70 3.93
N THR A 81 0.23 -7.12 3.01
CA THR A 81 -1.02 -7.74 2.53
C THR A 81 -0.75 -9.03 1.74
N GLY A 82 -1.67 -10.01 1.86
CA GLY A 82 -1.62 -11.26 1.09
C GLY A 82 -1.65 -11.09 -0.43
N ARG A 83 -2.06 -9.90 -0.91
CA ARG A 83 -2.07 -9.54 -2.33
C ARG A 83 -0.68 -9.59 -2.95
N TRP A 84 0.36 -9.29 -2.18
CA TRP A 84 1.75 -9.32 -2.65
C TRP A 84 2.45 -10.63 -2.32
N THR A 85 1.76 -11.60 -1.72
CA THR A 85 2.31 -12.96 -1.51
C THR A 85 2.86 -13.55 -2.80
N PRO A 86 2.17 -13.52 -3.96
CA PRO A 86 2.75 -14.07 -5.19
C PRO A 86 4.07 -13.40 -5.60
N PHE A 87 4.21 -12.10 -5.38
CA PHE A 87 5.44 -11.37 -5.67
C PHE A 87 6.55 -11.68 -4.66
N ARG A 88 6.19 -11.80 -3.37
CA ARG A 88 7.12 -12.26 -2.31
C ARG A 88 7.61 -13.68 -2.56
N ASP A 89 6.71 -14.59 -2.94
CA ASP A 89 7.03 -15.98 -3.27
C ASP A 89 7.91 -16.06 -4.51
N PHE A 90 7.64 -15.23 -5.52
CA PHE A 90 8.50 -15.10 -6.71
C PHE A 90 9.92 -14.66 -6.33
N ILE A 91 10.07 -13.60 -5.51
CA ILE A 91 11.39 -13.14 -5.04
C ILE A 91 12.09 -14.24 -4.23
N ALA A 92 11.37 -14.91 -3.32
CA ALA A 92 11.93 -15.98 -2.51
C ALA A 92 12.37 -17.21 -3.32
N GLY A 93 11.74 -17.44 -4.47
CA GLY A 93 12.04 -18.55 -5.39
C GLY A 93 13.06 -18.23 -6.46
N MET A 94 13.62 -17.01 -6.51
CA MET A 94 14.61 -16.62 -7.52
C MET A 94 15.87 -17.46 -7.44
N ASN A 95 16.40 -17.85 -8.59
CA ASN A 95 17.75 -18.40 -8.68
C ASN A 95 18.83 -17.30 -8.61
N ASP A 96 20.10 -17.68 -8.50
CA ASP A 96 21.21 -16.73 -8.37
C ASP A 96 21.30 -15.69 -9.51
N GLN A 97 20.94 -16.08 -10.73
CA GLN A 97 20.93 -15.16 -11.87
C GLN A 97 19.81 -14.12 -11.74
N GLU A 98 18.59 -14.57 -11.49
CA GLU A 98 17.41 -13.70 -11.32
C GLU A 98 17.59 -12.76 -10.11
N GLY A 99 18.11 -13.29 -9.00
CA GLY A 99 18.48 -12.51 -7.83
C GLY A 99 19.59 -11.49 -8.14
N GLY A 100 20.56 -11.86 -8.98
CA GLY A 100 21.60 -10.96 -9.46
C GLY A 100 21.08 -9.82 -10.34
N GLU A 101 20.08 -10.10 -11.19
CA GLU A 101 19.41 -9.11 -12.03
C GLU A 101 18.58 -8.13 -11.19
N LEU A 102 17.74 -8.65 -10.28
CA LEU A 102 16.96 -7.82 -9.35
C LEU A 102 17.88 -6.96 -8.49
N ARG A 103 18.96 -7.54 -7.97
CA ARG A 103 19.98 -6.81 -7.22
C ARG A 103 20.54 -5.66 -8.05
N ARG A 104 20.91 -5.90 -9.31
CA ARG A 104 21.46 -4.85 -10.17
C ARG A 104 20.50 -3.68 -10.33
N ILE A 105 19.22 -3.95 -10.53
CA ILE A 105 18.18 -2.91 -10.62
C ILE A 105 18.16 -2.07 -9.35
N VAL A 106 18.06 -2.70 -8.17
CA VAL A 106 18.00 -1.99 -6.89
C VAL A 106 19.26 -1.13 -6.67
N VAL A 107 20.43 -1.67 -6.98
CA VAL A 107 21.71 -0.94 -6.83
C VAL A 107 21.79 0.26 -7.76
N THR A 108 21.40 0.09 -9.03
CA THR A 108 21.36 1.19 -10.00
C THR A 108 20.41 2.29 -9.53
N THR A 109 19.19 1.95 -9.13
CA THR A 109 18.22 2.94 -8.62
C THR A 109 18.75 3.68 -7.40
N ALA A 110 19.31 2.97 -6.41
CA ALA A 110 19.86 3.62 -5.22
C ALA A 110 21.05 4.53 -5.55
N ALA A 111 21.92 4.13 -6.48
CA ALA A 111 23.03 4.98 -6.94
C ALA A 111 22.55 6.24 -7.70
N GLU A 112 21.48 6.14 -8.48
CA GLU A 112 20.86 7.29 -9.15
C GLU A 112 20.25 8.26 -8.14
N VAL A 113 19.51 7.77 -7.14
CA VAL A 113 18.97 8.62 -6.07
C VAL A 113 20.08 9.31 -5.28
N MET A 114 21.16 8.58 -4.95
CA MET A 114 22.35 9.17 -4.31
C MET A 114 22.98 10.30 -5.11
N ARG A 115 22.91 10.24 -6.44
CA ARG A 115 23.50 11.24 -7.35
C ARG A 115 22.57 12.44 -7.57
N ASP A 116 21.29 12.18 -7.77
CA ASP A 116 20.35 13.15 -8.35
C ASP A 116 19.37 13.76 -7.33
N CYS A 117 19.16 13.13 -6.17
CA CYS A 117 18.23 13.64 -5.15
C CYS A 117 18.89 14.74 -4.31
N GLU A 118 18.26 15.91 -4.22
CA GLU A 118 18.75 17.05 -3.43
C GLU A 118 18.53 16.87 -1.91
N ASP A 119 17.54 16.05 -1.53
CA ASP A 119 17.20 15.77 -0.13
C ASP A 119 18.29 14.89 0.53
N ALA A 120 18.88 15.40 1.62
CA ALA A 120 19.97 14.73 2.31
C ALA A 120 19.52 13.49 3.11
N GLU A 121 18.29 13.48 3.63
CA GLU A 121 17.76 12.35 4.40
C GLU A 121 17.47 11.19 3.45
N ILE A 122 16.83 11.46 2.30
CA ILE A 122 16.58 10.45 1.27
C ILE A 122 17.89 9.84 0.75
N ARG A 123 18.94 10.64 0.57
CA ARG A 123 20.27 10.10 0.22
C ARG A 123 20.84 9.23 1.34
N ALA A 124 20.73 9.62 2.60
CA ALA A 124 21.21 8.81 3.72
C ALA A 124 20.52 7.43 3.76
N ASP A 125 19.21 7.40 3.56
CA ASP A 125 18.44 6.14 3.49
C ASP A 125 18.90 5.23 2.35
N MET A 126 19.13 5.79 1.15
CA MET A 126 19.64 5.01 0.02
C MET A 126 21.06 4.52 0.22
N PHE A 127 21.91 5.30 0.89
CA PHE A 127 23.24 4.85 1.28
C PHE A 127 23.17 3.64 2.21
N ASP A 128 22.26 3.65 3.18
CA ASP A 128 22.05 2.51 4.07
C ASP A 128 21.53 1.28 3.34
N VAL A 129 20.65 1.44 2.34
CA VAL A 129 20.24 0.34 1.45
C VAL A 129 21.44 -0.24 0.70
N LEU A 130 22.29 0.59 0.11
CA LEU A 130 23.51 0.14 -0.59
C LEU A 130 24.47 -0.59 0.36
N ARG A 131 24.58 -0.15 1.61
CA ARG A 131 25.40 -0.78 2.65
C ARG A 131 24.84 -2.12 3.09
N GLN A 132 23.52 -2.23 3.32
CA GLN A 132 22.85 -3.50 3.62
C GLN A 132 23.01 -4.51 2.48
N LEU A 133 22.96 -4.01 1.25
CA LEU A 133 23.24 -4.78 0.05
C LEU A 133 24.73 -5.10 -0.10
N LYS A 134 25.65 -4.60 0.74
CA LYS A 134 27.10 -4.81 0.63
C LYS A 134 27.68 -4.35 -0.71
N VAL A 135 27.14 -3.27 -1.27
CA VAL A 135 27.67 -2.63 -2.49
C VAL A 135 28.75 -1.63 -2.14
N THR A 136 28.49 -0.83 -1.10
CA THR A 136 29.46 0.06 -0.50
C THR A 136 30.07 -0.65 0.70
N TYR A 137 31.39 -0.58 0.81
CA TYR A 137 32.11 -1.06 1.98
C TYR A 137 32.40 0.15 2.88
N GLU A 138 32.00 0.05 4.14
CA GLU A 138 32.91 0.54 5.17
C GLU A 138 33.97 -0.55 5.36
N SER A 139 35.23 -0.16 5.24
CA SER A 139 36.40 -0.88 5.73
C SER A 139 36.33 -1.13 7.23
#